data_AF-A0A955XW89-F1
#
_entry.id   AF-A0A955XW89-F1
#
_cell.length_a   1.000
_cell.length_b   1.000
_cell.length_c   1.000
_cell.angle_alpha   90.00
_cell.angle_beta   90.00
_cell.angle_gamma   90.00
#
_symmetry.space_group_name_H-M   'P 1'
#
loop_
_entity.id
_entity.type
_entity.pdbx_description
1 polymer ?
#
loop_
_entity_poly.entity_id
_entity_poly.type
_entity_poly.pdbx_seq_one_letter_code
_entity_poly.pdbx_strand_id
1 'polypeptide(L)'
;MADQLRFCVQGGLVVGGLARLPDDPCEYFPGNTGFLTGCNNLKCPHCGETVRSGPPGLIGDDEVWRHAPGLFELSDWASAGYLEQKTPSAGRLYACKCRAWVERTEHALADPDPDPMMGPDLPWRCSGHPRPDLPVEFEGFHLESPNQAAGLVEHLLGGTPPRDFGDAHYRGPVHWLIWTAEYLGNQDSTRELCRHLAEQLDPDNDPALTGRIISFFSAIPTAPFVDRVLVYAEADPAQLCVGYAVPERSFSPSFVDVVEAILARREAEPAKVENTLGRNASALLRKALLVPDRVFSRAEFGRPTALIEEEDRLRSSGSSAQNDEILTKFAATLVEERASLEHRFLKYPSGAKLLDGRDIKWLSDNIVAMEQAAKGRWESVLTCLRYHAAWDPETEHLLVLAVGRLIESSLVSKEAIRDWVSSTGRVHDAWLLPVNGLLE
;
A
#
# COMPACT_ATOMS: atom_id res chain seq x y z
N MET A 1 29.14 -0.49 17.14
CA MET A 1 27.75 -0.41 17.64
C MET A 1 26.92 0.71 17.01
N ALA A 2 27.51 1.68 16.28
CA ALA A 2 26.76 2.75 15.60
C ALA A 2 26.02 2.34 14.31
N ASP A 3 25.98 1.05 13.97
CA ASP A 3 25.81 0.63 12.57
C ASP A 3 24.38 0.35 12.12
N GLN A 4 23.35 0.48 12.96
CA GLN A 4 22.00 0.11 12.52
C GLN A 4 20.86 0.95 13.11
N LEU A 5 21.05 2.27 13.21
CA LEU A 5 19.92 3.17 13.43
C LEU A 5 18.94 3.13 12.24
N ARG A 6 17.65 3.17 12.54
CA ARG A 6 16.56 3.28 11.55
C ARG A 6 15.98 4.68 11.59
N PHE A 7 15.70 5.27 10.44
CA PHE A 7 15.14 6.61 10.40
C PHE A 7 13.68 6.54 9.96
N CYS A 8 12.83 7.37 10.58
CA CYS A 8 11.46 7.53 10.12
C CYS A 8 11.45 7.99 8.66
N VAL A 9 10.46 7.55 7.90
CA VAL A 9 10.18 8.15 6.60
C VAL A 9 9.92 9.64 6.75
N GLN A 10 10.21 10.40 5.70
CA GLN A 10 10.06 11.86 5.70
C GLN A 10 10.74 12.54 6.90
N GLY A 11 11.88 12.02 7.37
CA GLY A 11 12.67 12.67 8.41
C GLY A 11 12.01 12.74 9.79
N GLY A 12 10.90 12.05 10.02
CA GLY A 12 10.13 12.07 11.27
C GLY A 12 8.74 12.68 11.11
N LEU A 13 7.86 12.36 12.06
CA LEU A 13 6.49 12.84 12.11
C LEU A 13 6.25 13.43 13.49
N VAL A 14 5.85 14.70 13.59
CA VAL A 14 5.23 15.22 14.81
C VAL A 14 3.73 14.95 14.71
N VAL A 15 3.11 14.60 15.83
CA VAL A 15 1.69 14.26 15.91
C VAL A 15 0.99 15.00 17.03
N GLY A 16 -0.29 15.25 16.86
CA GLY A 16 -1.17 15.88 17.83
C GLY A 16 -1.50 14.96 19.01
N GLY A 17 -2.48 15.34 19.80
CA GLY A 17 -2.85 14.58 21.01
C GLY A 17 -3.73 13.35 20.74
N LEU A 18 -4.33 13.23 19.55
CA LEU A 18 -5.12 12.04 19.18
C LEU A 18 -4.26 10.88 18.65
N ALA A 19 -3.13 11.20 18.03
CA ALA A 19 -2.22 10.20 17.50
C ALA A 19 -1.20 9.75 18.57
N ARG A 20 -0.75 8.50 18.42
CA ARG A 20 0.17 7.86 19.36
C ARG A 20 1.58 8.40 19.19
N LEU A 21 2.22 8.71 20.32
CA LEU A 21 3.65 8.92 20.43
C LEU A 21 4.19 7.77 21.29
N PRO A 22 5.05 6.90 20.76
CA PRO A 22 5.49 5.70 21.48
C PRO A 22 6.49 6.07 22.57
N ASP A 23 6.50 5.33 23.67
CA ASP A 23 7.51 5.48 24.73
C ASP A 23 8.78 4.65 24.44
N ASP A 24 8.64 3.57 23.65
CA ASP A 24 9.74 2.70 23.28
C ASP A 24 10.64 3.37 22.23
N PRO A 25 11.94 3.57 22.51
CA PRO A 25 12.85 4.25 21.58
C PRO A 25 13.05 3.49 20.27
N CYS A 26 12.78 2.19 20.23
CA CYS A 26 12.92 1.37 19.02
C CYS A 26 11.79 1.58 18.02
N GLU A 27 10.65 2.12 18.47
CA GLU A 27 9.50 2.38 17.61
C GLU A 27 9.69 3.62 16.75
N TYR A 28 9.39 3.49 15.46
CA TYR A 28 9.54 4.55 14.46
C TYR A 28 8.33 4.57 13.52
N PHE A 29 8.24 5.58 12.66
CA PHE A 29 7.22 5.68 11.61
C PHE A 29 7.77 5.11 10.29
N PRO A 30 7.35 3.90 9.86
CA PRO A 30 7.85 3.27 8.63
C PRO A 30 7.12 3.72 7.37
N GLY A 31 6.04 4.52 7.48
CA GLY A 31 5.25 5.03 6.35
C GLY A 31 4.22 4.06 5.77
N ASN A 32 4.49 2.75 5.80
CA ASN A 32 3.65 1.74 5.16
C ASN A 32 2.63 1.07 6.10
N THR A 33 2.57 1.48 7.36
CA THR A 33 1.73 0.85 8.37
C THR A 33 0.30 1.35 8.42
N GLY A 34 -0.04 2.44 7.72
CA GLY A 34 -1.39 3.02 7.71
C GLY A 34 -1.80 3.75 9.00
N PHE A 35 -1.16 3.47 10.14
CA PHE A 35 -1.34 4.23 11.38
C PHE A 35 -0.25 5.30 11.55
N LEU A 36 -0.67 6.50 11.97
CA LEU A 36 0.22 7.62 12.24
C LEU A 36 0.85 7.45 13.62
N THR A 37 2.17 7.24 13.65
CA THR A 37 2.95 7.17 14.90
C THR A 37 3.95 8.31 14.91
N GLY A 38 3.89 9.13 15.96
CA GLY A 38 4.85 10.21 16.16
C GLY A 38 6.27 9.70 16.37
N CYS A 39 7.26 10.49 15.98
CA CYS A 39 8.66 10.21 16.26
C CYS A 39 9.01 10.65 17.68
N ASN A 40 9.36 9.69 18.54
CA ASN A 40 9.82 9.97 19.91
C ASN A 40 11.33 10.26 20.02
N ASN A 41 12.07 10.21 18.90
CA ASN A 41 13.52 10.42 18.88
C ASN A 41 13.93 11.59 17.97
N LEU A 42 13.23 12.71 18.10
CA LEU A 42 13.50 13.94 17.36
C LEU A 42 14.67 14.72 17.96
N LYS A 43 15.47 15.36 17.11
CA LYS A 43 16.58 16.22 17.51
C LYS A 43 16.52 17.55 16.78
N CYS A 44 16.86 18.62 17.48
CA CYS A 44 16.95 19.95 16.90
C CYS A 44 18.35 20.21 16.32
N PRO A 45 18.50 20.51 15.02
CA PRO A 45 19.79 20.78 14.42
C PRO A 45 20.41 22.11 14.89
N HIS A 46 19.60 23.05 15.41
CA HIS A 46 20.10 24.34 15.87
C HIS A 46 20.76 24.27 17.26
N CYS A 47 20.07 23.70 18.25
CA CYS A 47 20.61 23.59 19.60
C CYS A 47 21.28 22.24 19.90
N GLY A 48 21.10 21.23 19.02
CA GLY A 48 21.67 19.90 19.19
C GLY A 48 20.94 19.03 20.22
N GLU A 49 19.87 19.51 20.84
CA GLU A 49 19.13 18.78 21.88
C GLU A 49 18.02 17.88 21.32
N THR A 50 17.71 16.82 22.07
CA THR A 50 16.53 15.98 21.84
C THR A 50 15.26 16.81 22.07
N VAL A 51 14.27 16.66 21.20
CA VAL A 51 12.98 17.32 21.36
C VAL A 51 12.16 16.54 22.37
N ARG A 52 11.64 17.24 23.38
CA ARG A 52 10.73 16.70 24.37
C ARG A 52 9.30 16.94 23.92
N SER A 53 8.37 16.12 24.41
CA SER A 53 6.94 16.25 24.15
C SER A 53 6.15 16.24 25.45
N GLY A 54 5.07 17.01 25.50
CA GLY A 54 4.11 17.00 26.59
C GLY A 54 3.04 15.91 26.42
N PRO A 55 2.22 15.69 27.46
CA PRO A 55 1.05 14.81 27.35
C PRO A 55 0.04 15.36 26.33
N PRO A 56 -0.83 14.50 25.76
CA PRO A 56 -1.93 14.92 24.90
C PRO A 56 -2.80 16.02 25.53
N GLY A 57 -3.17 17.02 24.74
CA GLY A 57 -4.02 18.13 25.16
C GLY A 57 -3.31 19.23 25.95
N LEU A 58 -2.05 19.05 26.34
CA LEU A 58 -1.27 20.13 26.96
C LEU A 58 -0.82 21.11 25.87
N ILE A 59 -1.34 22.33 25.93
CA ILE A 59 -1.04 23.38 24.97
C ILE A 59 -0.64 24.68 25.67
N GLY A 60 0.16 25.50 24.98
CA GLY A 60 0.41 26.88 25.38
C GLY A 60 -0.44 27.87 24.58
N ASP A 61 -0.26 29.15 24.87
CA ASP A 61 -0.77 30.23 24.03
C ASP A 61 0.01 30.35 22.69
N ASP A 62 -0.37 31.32 21.85
CA ASP A 62 0.28 31.57 20.56
C ASP A 62 1.74 32.05 20.71
N GLU A 63 2.19 32.38 21.92
CA GLU A 63 3.54 32.83 22.23
C GLU A 63 4.39 31.76 22.96
N VAL A 64 3.91 30.51 23.06
CA VAL A 64 4.59 29.41 23.77
C VAL A 64 6.04 29.20 23.31
N TRP A 65 6.35 29.54 22.06
CA TRP A 65 7.70 29.49 21.50
C TRP A 65 8.71 30.36 22.27
N ARG A 66 8.27 31.46 22.91
CA ARG A 66 9.12 32.32 23.74
C ARG A 66 9.56 31.62 25.02
N HIS A 67 8.81 30.63 25.46
CA HIS A 67 9.06 29.88 26.69
C HIS A 67 9.89 28.62 26.47
N ALA A 68 10.34 28.33 25.24
CA ALA A 68 11.02 27.09 24.88
C ALA A 68 12.22 26.72 25.79
N PRO A 69 13.17 27.63 26.12
CA PRO A 69 14.26 27.29 27.03
C PRO A 69 13.76 26.89 28.43
N GLY A 70 12.78 27.62 28.96
CA GLY A 70 12.20 27.33 30.28
C GLY A 70 11.45 26.01 30.29
N LEU A 71 10.63 25.75 29.27
CA LEU A 71 9.94 24.47 29.08
C LEU A 71 10.92 23.30 29.01
N PHE A 72 12.01 23.46 28.26
CA PHE A 72 12.99 22.39 28.10
C PHE A 72 13.67 21.98 29.41
N GLU A 73 13.85 22.89 30.36
CA GLU A 73 14.46 22.60 31.66
C GLU A 73 13.45 22.07 32.71
N LEU A 74 12.14 22.28 32.50
CA LEU A 74 11.11 21.81 33.44
C LEU A 74 10.92 20.28 33.35
N SER A 75 11.02 19.57 34.46
CA SER A 75 10.74 18.13 34.51
C SER A 75 9.25 17.81 34.29
N ASP A 76 8.36 18.68 34.79
CA ASP A 76 6.90 18.57 34.65
C ASP A 76 6.34 19.82 33.97
N TRP A 77 5.91 19.67 32.72
CA TRP A 77 5.33 20.77 31.94
C TRP A 77 3.96 21.18 32.45
N ALA A 78 3.18 20.29 33.07
CA ALA A 78 1.86 20.65 33.60
C ALA A 78 1.95 21.66 34.75
N SER A 79 3.13 21.79 35.39
CA SER A 79 3.40 22.79 36.42
C SER A 79 3.64 24.21 35.87
N ALA A 80 3.83 24.37 34.56
CA ALA A 80 4.04 25.67 33.94
C ALA A 80 2.72 26.47 33.92
N GLY A 81 2.65 27.57 34.68
CA GLY A 81 1.42 28.38 34.82
C GLY A 81 0.90 29.06 33.54
N TYR A 82 1.61 28.93 32.42
CA TYR A 82 1.23 29.44 31.10
C TYR A 82 0.82 28.31 30.13
N LEU A 83 0.80 27.06 30.59
CA LEU A 83 0.24 25.93 29.85
C LEU A 83 -1.14 25.57 30.40
N GLU A 84 -2.02 25.11 29.51
CA GLU A 84 -3.37 24.70 29.83
C GLU A 84 -3.57 23.24 29.38
N GLN A 85 -4.08 22.40 30.28
CA GLN A 85 -4.49 21.04 29.94
C GLN A 85 -5.90 21.07 29.34
N LYS A 86 -6.01 20.74 28.05
CA LYS A 86 -7.26 20.63 27.30
C LYS A 86 -7.58 19.17 26.95
N THR A 87 -8.57 18.98 26.09
CA THR A 87 -8.88 17.69 25.48
C THR A 87 -7.71 17.22 24.60
N PRO A 88 -7.50 15.90 24.43
CA PRO A 88 -6.46 15.37 23.54
C PRO A 88 -6.52 15.92 22.11
N SER A 89 -7.71 16.24 21.61
CA SER A 89 -7.90 16.88 20.30
C SER A 89 -7.36 18.30 20.18
N ALA A 90 -6.99 18.95 21.29
CA ALA A 90 -6.43 20.31 21.25
C ALA A 90 -5.01 20.33 20.66
N GLY A 91 -4.28 19.21 20.74
CA GLY A 91 -2.94 19.06 20.20
C GLY A 91 -1.96 18.44 21.20
N ARG A 92 -0.67 18.55 20.87
CA ARG A 92 0.45 18.10 21.70
C ARG A 92 1.60 19.10 21.59
N LEU A 93 2.10 19.55 22.74
CA LEU A 93 3.26 20.43 22.81
C LEU A 93 4.56 19.64 22.62
N TYR A 94 5.49 20.22 21.86
CA TYR A 94 6.86 19.75 21.66
C TYR A 94 7.82 20.92 21.93
N ALA A 95 9.00 20.64 22.47
CA ALA A 95 9.99 21.68 22.73
C ALA A 95 11.44 21.16 22.74
N CYS A 96 12.36 21.99 22.26
CA CYS A 96 13.80 21.89 22.51
C CYS A 96 14.28 23.19 23.18
N LYS A 97 15.58 23.34 23.46
CA LYS A 97 16.13 24.56 24.08
C LYS A 97 15.85 25.86 23.32
N CYS A 98 15.62 25.81 22.01
CA CYS A 98 15.48 27.02 21.20
C CYS A 98 14.09 27.23 20.58
N ARG A 99 13.20 26.23 20.60
CA ARG A 99 11.87 26.30 19.97
C ARG A 99 10.84 25.43 20.69
N ALA A 100 9.58 25.85 20.66
CA ALA A 100 8.42 25.05 21.05
C ALA A 100 7.36 25.09 19.96
N TRP A 101 6.56 24.03 19.85
CA TRP A 101 5.54 23.83 18.81
C TRP A 101 4.35 23.07 19.36
N VAL A 102 3.13 23.48 19.02
CA VAL A 102 1.91 22.72 19.31
C VAL A 102 1.44 22.08 18.01
N GLU A 103 1.53 20.75 17.94
CA GLU A 103 0.99 20.00 16.82
C GLU A 103 -0.47 19.63 17.09
N ARG A 104 -1.36 19.86 16.12
CA ARG A 104 -2.80 19.59 16.30
C ARG A 104 -3.23 18.31 15.60
N THR A 105 -2.61 18.00 14.46
CA THR A 105 -2.92 16.83 13.63
C THR A 105 -1.67 15.98 13.48
N GLU A 106 -0.92 16.17 12.42
CA GLU A 106 0.37 15.57 12.18
C GLU A 106 1.13 16.41 11.15
N HIS A 107 2.46 16.36 11.20
CA HIS A 107 3.32 17.07 10.25
C HIS A 107 4.60 16.26 9.98
N ALA A 108 4.84 15.95 8.71
CA ALA A 108 6.02 15.23 8.25
C ALA A 108 7.21 16.19 8.10
N LEU A 109 8.38 15.85 8.65
CA LEU A 109 9.49 16.80 8.85
C LEU A 109 10.45 16.95 7.66
N ALA A 110 10.29 16.15 6.60
CA ALA A 110 11.07 16.27 5.35
C ALA A 110 10.33 17.05 4.26
N ASP A 111 9.03 17.25 4.41
CA ASP A 111 8.28 18.09 3.47
C ASP A 111 8.66 19.55 3.78
N PRO A 112 9.09 20.34 2.78
CA PRO A 112 9.20 21.79 2.97
C PRO A 112 7.83 22.31 3.39
N ASP A 113 7.78 23.21 4.38
CA ASP A 113 6.50 23.71 4.91
C ASP A 113 5.64 24.22 3.74
N PRO A 114 4.48 23.60 3.47
CA PRO A 114 3.67 23.94 2.30
C PRO A 114 3.10 25.35 2.39
N ASP A 115 3.15 26.00 3.56
CA ASP A 115 2.74 27.38 3.73
C ASP A 115 3.74 28.20 4.61
N PRO A 116 4.73 28.86 4.00
CA PRO A 116 5.68 29.71 4.72
C PRO A 116 5.03 30.91 5.44
N MET A 117 3.73 31.17 5.23
CA MET A 117 2.99 32.21 5.93
C MET A 117 2.28 31.70 7.21
N MET A 118 2.12 30.39 7.39
CA MET A 118 1.32 29.80 8.48
C MET A 118 2.14 29.30 9.67
N GLY A 119 3.47 29.26 9.60
CA GLY A 119 4.30 28.92 10.74
C GLY A 119 5.81 28.96 10.46
N PRO A 120 6.65 29.05 11.50
CA PRO A 120 8.09 28.90 11.34
C PRO A 120 8.44 27.43 11.01
N ASP A 121 9.29 27.21 9.99
CA ASP A 121 9.84 25.90 9.61
C ASP A 121 10.21 25.07 10.85
N LEU A 122 9.56 23.92 11.07
CA LEU A 122 9.95 22.96 12.10
C LEU A 122 11.34 22.39 11.77
N PRO A 123 12.40 22.77 12.50
CA PRO A 123 13.75 22.39 12.11
C PRO A 123 14.11 20.97 12.57
N TRP A 124 13.25 20.34 13.37
CA TRP A 124 13.53 19.05 14.00
C TRP A 124 13.65 17.94 12.97
N ARG A 125 14.48 16.94 13.27
CA ARG A 125 14.67 15.76 12.42
C ARG A 125 14.77 14.53 13.30
N CYS A 126 14.31 13.39 12.79
CA CYS A 126 14.52 12.08 13.39
C CYS A 126 16.03 11.85 13.56
N SER A 127 16.44 11.52 14.79
CA SER A 127 17.84 11.23 15.11
C SER A 127 18.21 9.75 15.00
N GLY A 128 17.26 8.92 14.53
CA GLY A 128 17.41 7.50 14.31
C GLY A 128 16.96 6.68 15.52
N HIS A 129 16.30 5.56 15.28
CA HIS A 129 15.76 4.65 16.28
C HIS A 129 16.66 3.42 16.37
N PRO A 130 17.03 2.97 17.59
CA PRO A 130 17.67 1.69 17.76
C PRO A 130 16.79 0.55 17.25
N ARG A 131 17.42 -0.60 17.03
CA ARG A 131 16.70 -1.86 16.85
C ARG A 131 16.38 -2.44 18.21
N PRO A 132 15.24 -3.14 18.36
CA PRO A 132 14.97 -3.88 19.58
C PRO A 132 15.97 -5.03 19.71
N ASP A 133 16.54 -5.21 20.89
CA ASP A 133 17.29 -6.41 21.23
C ASP A 133 16.31 -7.45 21.79
N LEU A 134 16.55 -8.73 21.51
CA LEU A 134 15.82 -9.80 22.17
C LEU A 134 16.35 -10.00 23.60
N PRO A 135 15.48 -10.28 24.58
CA PRO A 135 14.05 -10.53 24.43
C PRO A 135 13.20 -9.26 24.28
N VAL A 136 12.10 -9.37 23.54
CA VAL A 136 11.09 -8.30 23.38
C VAL A 136 9.77 -8.73 24.01
N GLU A 137 9.09 -7.80 24.67
CA GLU A 137 7.74 -7.99 25.18
C GLU A 137 6.71 -7.25 24.31
N PHE A 138 5.70 -8.01 23.89
CA PHE A 138 4.45 -7.53 23.33
C PHE A 138 3.34 -7.85 24.34
N GLU A 139 2.26 -7.09 24.40
CA GLU A 139 1.15 -7.30 25.35
C GLU A 139 0.63 -8.75 25.28
N GLY A 140 1.06 -9.59 26.24
CA GLY A 140 0.69 -11.01 26.30
C GLY A 140 1.55 -11.97 25.45
N PHE A 141 2.60 -11.49 24.76
CA PHE A 141 3.54 -12.34 24.03
C PHE A 141 5.01 -11.97 24.29
N HIS A 142 5.80 -12.94 24.73
CA HIS A 142 7.23 -12.76 24.99
C HIS A 142 8.06 -13.41 23.86
N LEU A 143 8.86 -12.62 23.15
CA LEU A 143 9.73 -13.08 22.08
C LEU A 143 11.18 -13.09 22.57
N GLU A 144 11.68 -14.25 23.00
CA GLU A 144 13.04 -14.47 23.47
C GLU A 144 14.02 -14.79 22.33
N SER A 145 13.53 -15.45 21.28
CA SER A 145 14.36 -15.90 20.16
C SER A 145 13.59 -15.89 18.83
N PRO A 146 14.29 -15.83 17.68
CA PRO A 146 13.66 -15.89 16.36
C PRO A 146 12.75 -17.11 16.15
N ASN A 147 13.05 -18.24 16.78
CA ASN A 147 12.29 -19.50 16.62
C ASN A 147 10.87 -19.44 17.21
N GLN A 148 10.56 -18.43 18.04
CA GLN A 148 9.23 -18.21 18.59
C GLN A 148 8.32 -17.38 17.65
N ALA A 149 8.82 -16.97 16.47
CA ALA A 149 8.05 -16.18 15.52
C ALA A 149 6.75 -16.88 15.05
N ALA A 150 6.70 -18.21 15.05
CA ALA A 150 5.46 -18.94 14.74
C ALA A 150 4.31 -18.58 15.68
N GLY A 151 4.56 -18.66 17.00
CA GLY A 151 3.58 -18.34 18.02
C GLY A 151 3.20 -16.85 18.00
N LEU A 152 4.13 -15.98 17.60
CA LEU A 152 3.84 -14.56 17.41
C LEU A 152 2.88 -14.36 16.23
N VAL A 153 3.11 -15.01 15.09
CA VAL A 153 2.21 -14.94 13.93
C VAL A 153 0.81 -15.42 14.29
N GLU A 154 0.69 -16.56 14.97
CA GLU A 154 -0.59 -17.09 15.44
C GLU A 154 -1.30 -16.12 16.39
N HIS A 155 -0.56 -15.54 17.34
CA HIS A 155 -1.06 -14.56 18.28
C HIS A 155 -1.62 -13.31 17.58
N LEU A 156 -0.87 -12.74 16.63
CA LEU A 156 -1.26 -11.53 15.89
C LEU A 156 -2.44 -11.81 14.94
N LEU A 157 -2.46 -12.98 14.28
CA LEU A 157 -3.58 -13.41 13.43
C LEU A 157 -4.87 -13.66 14.23
N GLY A 158 -4.74 -14.05 15.49
CA GLY A 158 -5.85 -14.13 16.44
C GLY A 158 -6.48 -12.77 16.80
N GLY A 159 -5.92 -11.66 16.31
CA GLY A 159 -6.46 -10.32 16.52
C GLY A 159 -6.09 -9.68 17.86
N THR A 160 -5.20 -10.31 18.63
CA THR A 160 -4.69 -9.68 19.85
C THR A 160 -3.63 -8.66 19.46
N PRO A 161 -3.85 -7.35 19.71
CA PRO A 161 -2.88 -6.34 19.40
C PRO A 161 -1.66 -6.48 20.32
N PRO A 162 -0.43 -6.33 19.81
CA PRO A 162 0.75 -6.36 20.64
C PRO A 162 0.89 -5.12 21.53
N ARG A 163 0.21 -4.01 21.19
CA ARG A 163 0.17 -2.73 21.93
C ARG A 163 -1.12 -1.98 21.60
N ASP A 164 -1.58 -1.09 22.49
CA ASP A 164 -2.64 -0.13 22.16
C ASP A 164 -2.10 1.03 21.29
N PHE A 165 -2.72 1.27 20.13
CA PHE A 165 -2.36 2.37 19.22
C PHE A 165 -3.27 3.60 19.32
N GLY A 166 -4.23 3.62 20.25
CA GLY A 166 -5.06 4.79 20.53
C GLY A 166 -6.16 5.05 19.49
N ASP A 167 -5.94 4.73 18.21
CA ASP A 167 -6.95 4.82 17.15
C ASP A 167 -7.69 3.48 16.97
N ALA A 168 -9.02 3.54 16.89
CA ALA A 168 -9.89 2.39 16.63
C ALA A 168 -9.87 1.94 15.18
N HIS A 169 -9.49 2.82 14.24
CA HIS A 169 -9.68 2.59 12.80
C HIS A 169 -8.63 1.67 12.16
N TYR A 170 -7.51 1.40 12.84
CA TYR A 170 -6.40 0.59 12.30
C TYR A 170 -6.08 -0.65 13.14
N ARG A 171 -7.10 -1.35 13.66
CA ARG A 171 -6.97 -2.46 14.62
C ARG A 171 -7.12 -3.85 13.99
N GLY A 172 -6.36 -4.10 12.94
CA GLY A 172 -6.41 -5.36 12.21
C GLY A 172 -5.15 -6.22 12.38
N PRO A 173 -5.27 -7.56 12.45
CA PRO A 173 -4.14 -8.48 12.37
C PRO A 173 -3.06 -8.10 11.34
N VAL A 174 -3.46 -7.68 10.14
CA VAL A 174 -2.52 -7.24 9.08
C VAL A 174 -1.63 -6.09 9.55
N HIS A 175 -2.22 -5.06 10.16
CA HIS A 175 -1.48 -3.87 10.59
C HIS A 175 -0.47 -4.25 11.69
N TRP A 176 -0.83 -5.19 12.55
CA TRP A 176 0.09 -5.72 13.56
C TRP A 176 1.22 -6.54 12.99
N LEU A 177 0.96 -7.36 11.97
CA LEU A 177 2.00 -8.09 11.27
C LEU A 177 2.99 -7.12 10.61
N ILE A 178 2.49 -6.11 9.89
CA ILE A 178 3.33 -5.10 9.23
C ILE A 178 4.16 -4.34 10.26
N TRP A 179 3.52 -3.82 11.33
CA TRP A 179 4.22 -3.11 12.40
C TRP A 179 5.29 -3.97 13.04
N THR A 180 4.98 -5.23 13.35
CA THR A 180 5.91 -6.15 14.03
C THR A 180 7.12 -6.45 13.15
N ALA A 181 6.90 -6.70 11.85
CA ALA A 181 7.99 -6.93 10.90
C ALA A 181 8.91 -5.69 10.79
N GLU A 182 8.33 -4.49 10.68
CA GLU A 182 9.08 -3.24 10.66
C GLU A 182 9.82 -2.99 11.99
N TYR A 183 9.15 -3.23 13.13
CA TYR A 183 9.69 -3.06 14.47
C TYR A 183 10.88 -3.98 14.75
N LEU A 184 10.81 -5.24 14.32
CA LEU A 184 11.93 -6.20 14.41
C LEU A 184 13.00 -5.92 13.34
N GLY A 185 12.66 -5.30 12.22
CA GLY A 185 13.60 -4.86 11.18
C GLY A 185 14.21 -6.03 10.39
N ASN A 186 15.47 -5.94 9.97
CA ASN A 186 16.14 -7.00 9.18
C ASN A 186 16.75 -8.12 10.05
N GLN A 187 16.15 -8.45 11.19
CA GLN A 187 16.62 -9.52 12.07
C GLN A 187 16.12 -10.89 11.59
N ASP A 188 16.75 -11.96 12.07
CA ASP A 188 16.30 -13.33 11.84
C ASP A 188 14.84 -13.52 12.28
N SER A 189 14.39 -12.83 13.34
CA SER A 189 13.00 -12.86 13.79
C SER A 189 12.00 -12.40 12.73
N THR A 190 12.32 -11.36 11.95
CA THR A 190 11.46 -10.89 10.85
C THR A 190 11.45 -11.89 9.70
N ARG A 191 12.61 -12.47 9.39
CA ARG A 191 12.72 -13.53 8.39
C ARG A 191 11.86 -14.73 8.76
N GLU A 192 11.91 -15.17 10.02
CA GLU A 192 11.10 -16.28 10.53
C GLU A 192 9.60 -15.94 10.58
N LEU A 193 9.24 -14.71 10.98
CA LEU A 193 7.85 -14.20 10.91
C LEU A 193 7.31 -14.28 9.48
N CYS A 194 8.07 -13.76 8.50
CA CYS A 194 7.67 -13.78 7.09
C CYS A 194 7.62 -15.22 6.53
N ARG A 195 8.55 -16.09 6.94
CA ARG A 195 8.55 -17.51 6.56
C ARG A 195 7.26 -18.19 7.01
N HIS A 196 6.94 -18.05 8.30
CA HIS A 196 5.74 -18.66 8.88
C HIS A 196 4.46 -18.10 8.24
N LEU A 197 4.40 -16.79 7.99
CA LEU A 197 3.24 -16.20 7.32
C LEU A 197 3.07 -16.72 5.88
N ALA A 198 4.16 -16.85 5.11
CA ALA A 198 4.11 -17.40 3.76
C ALA A 198 3.76 -18.91 3.73
N GLU A 199 4.13 -19.67 4.77
CA GLU A 199 3.77 -21.09 4.91
C GLU A 199 2.30 -21.32 5.24
N GLN A 200 1.59 -20.28 5.69
CA GLN A 200 0.14 -20.29 5.89
C GLN A 200 -0.63 -20.03 4.58
N LEU A 201 0.00 -20.01 3.41
CA LEU A 201 -0.71 -20.01 2.14
C LEU A 201 -1.03 -21.44 1.73
N ASP A 202 -2.30 -21.80 1.83
CA ASP A 202 -2.84 -23.10 1.44
C ASP A 202 -4.17 -22.88 0.68
N PRO A 203 -4.44 -23.63 -0.41
CA PRO A 203 -5.71 -23.53 -1.14
C PRO A 203 -6.96 -23.75 -0.28
N ASP A 204 -6.84 -24.51 0.81
CA ASP A 204 -7.93 -24.87 1.71
C ASP A 204 -8.05 -23.94 2.93
N ASN A 205 -7.20 -22.91 3.05
CA ASN A 205 -7.24 -21.96 4.16
C ASN A 205 -8.42 -20.99 4.08
N ASP A 206 -8.76 -20.43 5.24
CA ASP A 206 -9.73 -19.34 5.37
C ASP A 206 -9.38 -18.18 4.41
N PRO A 207 -10.29 -17.77 3.52
CA PRO A 207 -10.07 -16.64 2.62
C PRO A 207 -9.62 -15.36 3.35
N ALA A 208 -10.10 -15.11 4.57
CA ALA A 208 -9.67 -13.95 5.35
C ALA A 208 -8.18 -14.04 5.72
N LEU A 209 -7.69 -15.23 6.06
CA LEU A 209 -6.26 -15.47 6.32
C LEU A 209 -5.44 -15.21 5.06
N THR A 210 -5.84 -15.76 3.91
CA THR A 210 -5.16 -15.53 2.63
C THR A 210 -5.11 -14.03 2.29
N GLY A 211 -6.23 -13.31 2.45
CA GLY A 211 -6.26 -11.86 2.25
C GLY A 211 -5.35 -11.09 3.20
N ARG A 212 -5.22 -11.52 4.46
CA ARG A 212 -4.29 -10.92 5.43
C ARG A 212 -2.83 -11.12 5.01
N ILE A 213 -2.48 -12.33 4.57
CA ILE A 213 -1.13 -12.65 4.09
C ILE A 213 -0.79 -11.82 2.85
N ILE A 214 -1.68 -11.77 1.85
CA ILE A 214 -1.53 -10.94 0.66
C ILE A 214 -1.32 -9.48 1.06
N SER A 215 -2.19 -8.95 1.93
CA SER A 215 -2.09 -7.57 2.42
C SER A 215 -0.74 -7.24 3.05
N PHE A 216 -0.19 -8.15 3.84
CA PHE A 216 1.13 -7.98 4.44
C PHE A 216 2.22 -7.89 3.38
N PHE A 217 2.25 -8.82 2.43
CA PHE A 217 3.28 -8.84 1.38
C PHE A 217 3.11 -7.72 0.35
N SER A 218 1.90 -7.18 0.14
CA SER A 218 1.69 -5.97 -0.64
C SER A 218 2.23 -4.72 0.07
N ALA A 219 2.12 -4.64 1.40
CA ALA A 219 2.64 -3.52 2.18
C ALA A 219 4.18 -3.55 2.31
N ILE A 220 4.76 -4.75 2.34
CA ILE A 220 6.22 -4.98 2.43
C ILE A 220 6.66 -5.88 1.26
N PRO A 221 6.69 -5.36 0.00
CA PRO A 221 6.98 -6.18 -1.20
C PRO A 221 8.41 -6.71 -1.28
N THR A 222 9.26 -6.36 -0.32
CA THR A 222 10.64 -6.84 -0.19
C THR A 222 10.82 -7.78 0.99
N ALA A 223 9.74 -8.14 1.69
CA ALA A 223 9.78 -9.08 2.79
C ALA A 223 10.37 -10.43 2.32
N PRO A 224 11.19 -11.09 3.14
CA PRO A 224 11.65 -12.45 2.86
C PRO A 224 10.49 -13.38 2.53
N PHE A 225 10.71 -14.34 1.63
CA PHE A 225 9.72 -15.35 1.22
C PHE A 225 8.53 -14.84 0.40
N VAL A 226 8.54 -13.57 -0.04
CA VAL A 226 7.54 -13.07 -1.01
C VAL A 226 7.54 -13.87 -2.32
N ASP A 227 8.65 -14.50 -2.70
CA ASP A 227 8.71 -15.42 -3.83
C ASP A 227 7.79 -16.63 -3.68
N ARG A 228 7.57 -17.13 -2.46
CA ARG A 228 6.58 -18.20 -2.21
C ARG A 228 5.16 -17.74 -2.49
N VAL A 229 4.84 -16.49 -2.16
CA VAL A 229 3.54 -15.87 -2.47
C VAL A 229 3.32 -15.81 -3.98
N LEU A 230 4.36 -15.45 -4.74
CA LEU A 230 4.31 -15.46 -6.20
C LEU A 230 4.16 -16.88 -6.78
N VAL A 231 4.90 -17.86 -6.24
CA VAL A 231 4.79 -19.27 -6.68
C VAL A 231 3.39 -19.82 -6.40
N TYR A 232 2.81 -19.49 -5.25
CA TYR A 232 1.44 -19.85 -4.92
C TYR A 232 0.45 -19.27 -5.95
N ALA A 233 0.57 -17.97 -6.24
CA ALA A 233 -0.27 -17.31 -7.24
C ALA A 233 -0.01 -17.81 -8.69
N GLU A 234 1.19 -18.30 -8.99
CA GLU A 234 1.55 -18.88 -10.28
C GLU A 234 0.94 -20.28 -10.49
N ALA A 235 0.73 -21.04 -9.40
CA ALA A 235 0.13 -22.36 -9.46
C ALA A 235 -1.33 -22.32 -9.92
N ASP A 236 -2.05 -21.24 -9.60
CA ASP A 236 -3.40 -20.97 -10.11
C ASP A 236 -3.54 -19.49 -10.52
N PRO A 237 -3.19 -19.13 -11.77
CA PRO A 237 -3.28 -17.76 -12.26
C PRO A 237 -4.71 -17.18 -12.22
N ALA A 238 -5.74 -18.00 -12.06
CA ALA A 238 -7.10 -17.54 -11.83
C ALA A 238 -7.22 -16.75 -10.51
N GLN A 239 -6.45 -17.13 -9.49
CA GLN A 239 -6.49 -16.50 -8.17
C GLN A 239 -5.81 -15.14 -8.14
N LEU A 240 -5.03 -14.79 -9.17
CA LEU A 240 -4.31 -13.51 -9.22
C LEU A 240 -5.24 -12.31 -9.01
N CYS A 241 -6.44 -12.41 -9.59
CA CYS A 241 -7.45 -11.36 -9.61
C CYS A 241 -8.50 -11.52 -8.52
N VAL A 242 -8.45 -12.61 -7.74
CA VAL A 242 -9.44 -12.86 -6.70
C VAL A 242 -9.14 -11.93 -5.53
N GLY A 243 -10.11 -11.07 -5.21
CA GLY A 243 -10.10 -10.29 -3.99
C GLY A 243 -10.47 -11.19 -2.81
N TYR A 244 -9.68 -11.13 -1.76
CA TYR A 244 -9.92 -11.86 -0.52
C TYR A 244 -10.47 -10.89 0.52
N ALA A 245 -11.71 -11.08 0.94
CA ALA A 245 -12.33 -10.20 1.94
C ALA A 245 -11.57 -10.28 3.28
N VAL A 246 -11.15 -9.11 3.78
CA VAL A 246 -10.48 -8.98 5.07
C VAL A 246 -11.34 -8.07 5.96
N PRO A 247 -11.89 -8.55 7.09
CA PRO A 247 -12.84 -7.76 7.90
C PRO A 247 -12.32 -6.40 8.34
N GLU A 248 -11.02 -6.29 8.59
CA GLU A 248 -10.35 -5.07 9.02
C GLU A 248 -9.95 -4.10 7.88
N ARG A 249 -10.31 -4.38 6.63
CA ARG A 249 -10.00 -3.51 5.47
C ARG A 249 -11.25 -3.13 4.70
N SER A 250 -11.23 -1.93 4.12
CA SER A 250 -12.29 -1.44 3.23
C SER A 250 -12.21 -2.02 1.81
N PHE A 251 -11.14 -2.75 1.49
CA PHE A 251 -10.92 -3.34 0.18
C PHE A 251 -10.40 -4.78 0.30
N SER A 252 -10.74 -5.59 -0.70
CA SER A 252 -10.33 -6.99 -0.81
C SER A 252 -8.95 -7.09 -1.48
N PRO A 253 -7.86 -7.34 -0.73
CA PRO A 253 -6.53 -7.58 -1.31
C PRO A 253 -6.53 -8.78 -2.26
N SER A 254 -5.67 -8.72 -3.27
CA SER A 254 -5.46 -9.74 -4.29
C SER A 254 -3.96 -9.92 -4.56
N PHE A 255 -3.55 -11.03 -5.17
CA PHE A 255 -2.12 -11.22 -5.51
C PHE A 255 -1.60 -10.19 -6.51
N VAL A 256 -2.49 -9.55 -7.28
CA VAL A 256 -2.16 -8.35 -8.07
C VAL A 256 -1.58 -7.24 -7.21
N ASP A 257 -2.10 -7.00 -6.01
CA ASP A 257 -1.56 -5.98 -5.10
C ASP A 257 -0.10 -6.27 -4.73
N VAL A 258 0.27 -7.54 -4.57
CA VAL A 258 1.65 -7.96 -4.30
C VAL A 258 2.53 -7.73 -5.53
N VAL A 259 2.05 -8.11 -6.72
CA VAL A 259 2.77 -7.89 -7.99
C VAL A 259 3.00 -6.40 -8.25
N GLU A 260 1.98 -5.56 -8.09
CA GLU A 260 2.08 -4.10 -8.21
C GLU A 260 3.12 -3.53 -7.26
N ALA A 261 3.06 -3.91 -5.98
CA ALA A 261 3.98 -3.41 -4.97
C ALA A 261 5.44 -3.79 -5.28
N ILE A 262 5.69 -5.00 -5.80
CA ILE A 262 7.01 -5.43 -6.24
C ILE A 262 7.50 -4.60 -7.43
N LEU A 263 6.64 -4.39 -8.44
CA LEU A 263 7.01 -3.63 -9.65
C LEU A 263 7.24 -2.14 -9.34
N ALA A 264 6.41 -1.53 -8.50
CA ALA A 264 6.59 -0.16 -8.02
C ALA A 264 7.91 0.00 -7.27
N ARG A 265 8.28 -1.00 -6.45
CA ARG A 265 9.56 -0.98 -5.74
C ARG A 265 10.75 -1.13 -6.70
N ARG A 266 10.61 -1.94 -7.75
CA ARG A 266 11.62 -2.07 -8.82
C ARG A 266 11.89 -0.75 -9.52
N GLU A 267 10.86 0.02 -9.80
CA GLU A 267 11.00 1.35 -10.40
C GLU A 267 11.70 2.33 -9.45
N ALA A 268 11.29 2.36 -8.18
CA ALA A 268 11.87 3.27 -7.18
C ALA A 268 13.31 2.89 -6.78
N GLU A 269 13.66 1.60 -6.77
CA GLU A 269 14.94 1.09 -6.28
C GLU A 269 15.48 -0.06 -7.15
N PRO A 270 15.87 0.19 -8.40
CA PRO A 270 16.26 -0.85 -9.35
C PRO A 270 17.37 -1.75 -8.81
N ALA A 271 18.41 -1.18 -8.17
CA ALA A 271 19.52 -1.96 -7.60
C ALA A 271 19.11 -2.98 -6.51
N LYS A 272 17.96 -2.80 -5.86
CA LYS A 272 17.47 -3.70 -4.78
C LYS A 272 16.51 -4.78 -5.30
N VAL A 273 15.88 -4.55 -6.45
CA VAL A 273 14.82 -5.43 -7.00
C VAL A 273 15.09 -5.88 -8.45
N GLU A 274 16.25 -5.52 -9.04
CA GLU A 274 16.73 -6.04 -10.34
C GLU A 274 16.98 -7.56 -10.35
N ASN A 275 16.76 -8.22 -9.22
CA ASN A 275 16.85 -9.65 -9.06
C ASN A 275 15.64 -10.40 -9.67
N THR A 276 15.72 -11.72 -9.59
CA THR A 276 14.71 -12.69 -10.06
C THR A 276 13.27 -12.34 -9.65
N LEU A 277 13.05 -11.64 -8.53
CA LEU A 277 11.71 -11.30 -8.03
C LEU A 277 10.94 -10.39 -8.99
N GLY A 278 11.54 -9.29 -9.44
CA GLY A 278 10.87 -8.37 -10.38
C GLY A 278 10.56 -9.04 -11.72
N ARG A 279 11.41 -9.97 -12.18
CA ARG A 279 11.16 -10.76 -13.39
C ARG A 279 10.03 -11.76 -13.21
N ASN A 280 9.95 -12.41 -12.05
CA ASN A 280 8.87 -13.34 -11.72
C ASN A 280 7.52 -12.59 -11.63
N ALA A 281 7.50 -11.41 -10.99
CA ALA A 281 6.31 -10.56 -10.93
C ALA A 281 5.84 -10.12 -12.32
N SER A 282 6.74 -9.63 -13.19
CA SER A 282 6.40 -9.33 -14.60
C SER A 282 5.88 -10.59 -15.32
N ALA A 283 6.53 -11.75 -15.17
CA ALA A 283 6.10 -12.98 -15.82
C ALA A 283 4.70 -13.43 -15.35
N LEU A 284 4.40 -13.27 -14.07
CA LEU A 284 3.11 -13.59 -13.48
C LEU A 284 2.00 -12.65 -13.98
N LEU A 285 2.27 -11.34 -14.06
CA LEU A 285 1.36 -10.37 -14.68
C LEU A 285 1.06 -10.74 -16.14
N ARG A 286 2.09 -11.09 -16.91
CA ARG A 286 1.93 -11.54 -18.31
C ARG A 286 1.05 -12.78 -18.41
N LYS A 287 1.21 -13.74 -17.50
CA LYS A 287 0.33 -14.93 -17.41
C LYS A 287 -1.10 -14.51 -17.11
N ALA A 288 -1.33 -13.65 -16.12
CA ALA A 288 -2.67 -13.16 -15.76
C ALA A 288 -3.40 -12.53 -16.96
N LEU A 289 -2.70 -11.69 -17.73
CA LEU A 289 -3.24 -11.02 -18.92
C LEU A 289 -3.59 -11.98 -20.07
N LEU A 290 -3.15 -13.24 -20.01
CA LEU A 290 -3.52 -14.29 -20.95
C LEU A 290 -4.60 -15.25 -20.39
N VAL A 291 -5.00 -15.10 -19.13
CA VAL A 291 -6.08 -15.91 -18.55
C VAL A 291 -7.42 -15.44 -19.13
N PRO A 292 -8.27 -16.37 -19.61
CA PRO A 292 -9.59 -16.03 -20.12
C PRO A 292 -10.54 -15.52 -19.02
N ASP A 293 -11.39 -14.55 -19.37
CA ASP A 293 -12.33 -13.92 -18.43
C ASP A 293 -13.31 -14.88 -17.75
N ARG A 294 -13.63 -15.99 -18.42
CA ARG A 294 -14.50 -17.06 -17.89
C ARG A 294 -13.88 -17.82 -16.72
N VAL A 295 -12.57 -17.70 -16.51
CA VAL A 295 -11.88 -18.37 -15.39
C VAL A 295 -12.08 -17.55 -14.10
N PHE A 296 -12.14 -16.22 -14.22
CA PHE A 296 -12.41 -15.32 -13.10
C PHE A 296 -13.89 -15.28 -12.67
N SER A 297 -14.78 -15.97 -13.39
CA SER A 297 -16.22 -16.00 -13.06
C SER A 297 -16.59 -17.01 -11.97
N ARG A 298 -15.62 -17.62 -11.28
CA ARG A 298 -15.90 -18.40 -10.06
C ARG A 298 -16.28 -17.43 -8.95
N ALA A 299 -17.56 -17.02 -8.98
CA ALA A 299 -18.20 -16.10 -8.05
C ALA A 299 -18.16 -16.54 -6.57
N GLU A 300 -17.55 -17.68 -6.24
CA GLU A 300 -17.57 -18.27 -4.90
C GLU A 300 -16.25 -18.10 -4.14
N PHE A 301 -15.12 -17.81 -4.81
CA PHE A 301 -13.83 -17.71 -4.14
C PHE A 301 -13.62 -16.32 -3.55
N GLY A 302 -13.34 -16.26 -2.23
CA GLY A 302 -13.05 -15.02 -1.52
C GLY A 302 -14.26 -14.30 -0.91
N ARG A 303 -15.48 -14.77 -1.15
CA ARG A 303 -16.68 -14.21 -0.53
C ARG A 303 -16.78 -14.66 0.94
N PRO A 304 -17.10 -13.75 1.89
CA PRO A 304 -17.47 -14.17 3.23
C PRO A 304 -18.60 -15.19 3.14
N THR A 305 -18.53 -16.30 3.87
CA THR A 305 -19.58 -17.33 3.88
C THR A 305 -20.95 -16.70 4.17
N ALA A 306 -21.00 -15.73 5.09
CA ALA A 306 -22.21 -14.97 5.39
C ALA A 306 -22.78 -14.20 4.19
N LEU A 307 -21.94 -13.78 3.24
CA LEU A 307 -22.33 -13.06 2.03
C LEU A 307 -22.86 -14.02 0.95
N ILE A 308 -22.28 -15.22 0.86
CA ILE A 308 -22.80 -16.32 0.02
C ILE A 308 -24.16 -16.78 0.58
N GLU A 309 -24.24 -17.01 1.89
CA GLU A 309 -25.45 -17.42 2.59
C GLU A 309 -26.55 -16.35 2.50
N GLU A 310 -26.20 -15.07 2.59
CA GLU A 310 -27.14 -13.96 2.40
C GLU A 310 -27.62 -13.87 0.96
N GLU A 311 -26.74 -14.08 -0.03
CA GLU A 311 -27.13 -14.15 -1.45
C GLU A 311 -28.06 -15.34 -1.71
N ASP A 312 -27.74 -16.51 -1.18
CA ASP A 312 -28.57 -17.71 -1.28
C ASP A 312 -29.91 -17.51 -0.55
N ARG A 313 -29.92 -16.83 0.59
CA ARG A 313 -31.13 -16.43 1.31
C ARG A 313 -32.00 -15.48 0.48
N LEU A 314 -31.40 -14.48 -0.17
CA LEU A 314 -32.10 -13.51 -1.02
C LEU A 314 -32.62 -14.15 -2.32
N ARG A 315 -31.89 -15.12 -2.89
CA ARG A 315 -32.32 -15.91 -4.05
C ARG A 315 -33.44 -16.89 -3.68
N SER A 316 -33.37 -17.51 -2.50
CA SER A 316 -34.33 -18.51 -2.04
C SER A 316 -35.62 -17.89 -1.46
N SER A 317 -35.60 -16.63 -1.03
CA SER A 317 -36.77 -15.96 -0.44
C SER A 317 -37.86 -15.53 -1.44
N GLY A 318 -37.68 -15.75 -2.75
CA GLY A 318 -38.64 -15.33 -3.78
C GLY A 318 -38.61 -13.82 -4.05
N SER A 319 -38.66 -13.43 -5.32
CA SER A 319 -38.36 -12.09 -5.83
C SER A 319 -39.19 -10.99 -5.16
N SER A 320 -38.56 -10.18 -4.32
CA SER A 320 -38.98 -8.81 -4.05
C SER A 320 -38.12 -7.86 -4.88
N ALA A 321 -38.68 -6.74 -5.35
CA ALA A 321 -37.92 -5.72 -6.08
C ALA A 321 -36.70 -5.20 -5.29
N GLN A 322 -36.74 -5.33 -3.96
CA GLN A 322 -35.65 -4.97 -3.06
C GLN A 322 -34.49 -5.99 -3.12
N ASN A 323 -34.79 -7.28 -3.28
CA ASN A 323 -33.77 -8.31 -3.51
C ASN A 323 -33.11 -8.14 -4.87
N ASP A 324 -33.88 -7.78 -5.91
CA ASP A 324 -33.33 -7.51 -7.24
C ASP A 324 -32.44 -6.26 -7.26
N GLU A 325 -32.79 -5.20 -6.52
CA GLU A 325 -31.95 -4.01 -6.37
C GLU A 325 -30.66 -4.31 -5.60
N ILE A 326 -30.73 -5.10 -4.52
CA ILE A 326 -29.56 -5.54 -3.75
C ILE A 326 -28.67 -6.42 -4.62
N LEU A 327 -29.22 -7.44 -5.30
CA LEU A 327 -28.47 -8.31 -6.21
C LEU A 327 -27.87 -7.53 -7.38
N THR A 328 -28.54 -6.50 -7.89
CA THR A 328 -28.01 -5.61 -8.94
C THR A 328 -26.86 -4.74 -8.45
N LYS A 329 -26.97 -4.15 -7.25
CA LYS A 329 -25.87 -3.41 -6.60
C LYS A 329 -24.69 -4.35 -6.32
N PHE A 330 -24.95 -5.57 -5.88
CA PHE A 330 -23.95 -6.62 -5.70
C PHE A 330 -23.26 -7.00 -7.01
N ALA A 331 -24.03 -7.24 -8.09
CA ALA A 331 -23.47 -7.50 -9.41
C ALA A 331 -22.62 -6.33 -9.91
N ALA A 332 -23.01 -5.08 -9.63
CA ALA A 332 -22.22 -3.90 -9.95
C ALA A 332 -20.89 -3.86 -9.19
N THR A 333 -20.88 -4.15 -7.89
CA THR A 333 -19.65 -4.25 -7.08
C THR A 333 -18.73 -5.37 -7.60
N LEU A 334 -19.28 -6.51 -8.00
CA LEU A 334 -18.50 -7.63 -8.57
C LEU A 334 -17.93 -7.30 -9.96
N VAL A 335 -18.64 -6.49 -10.75
CA VAL A 335 -18.14 -5.97 -12.03
C VAL A 335 -17.02 -4.96 -11.80
N GLU A 336 -17.10 -4.12 -10.76
CA GLU A 336 -16.02 -3.22 -10.34
C GLU A 336 -14.77 -3.99 -9.86
N GLU A 337 -14.92 -5.05 -9.07
CA GLU A 337 -13.81 -5.91 -8.66
C GLU A 337 -13.20 -6.69 -9.84
N ARG A 338 -14.02 -7.15 -10.80
CA ARG A 338 -13.56 -7.82 -12.03
C ARG A 338 -12.84 -6.87 -12.99
N ALA A 339 -13.20 -5.59 -12.99
CA ALA A 339 -12.50 -4.55 -13.73
C ALA A 339 -11.11 -4.24 -13.14
N SER A 340 -10.80 -4.71 -11.92
CA SER A 340 -9.60 -4.33 -11.15
C SER A 340 -8.29 -4.46 -11.93
N LEU A 341 -8.01 -5.56 -12.62
CA LEU A 341 -6.69 -5.76 -13.26
C LEU A 341 -6.50 -4.91 -14.51
N GLU A 342 -7.48 -4.90 -15.40
CA GLU A 342 -7.46 -4.03 -16.58
C GLU A 342 -7.55 -2.56 -16.18
N HIS A 343 -8.31 -2.24 -15.14
CA HIS A 343 -8.43 -0.86 -14.67
C HIS A 343 -7.13 -0.37 -14.03
N ARG A 344 -6.51 -1.16 -13.13
CA ARG A 344 -5.32 -0.77 -12.37
C ARG A 344 -4.04 -0.72 -13.21
N PHE A 345 -3.75 -1.76 -13.99
CA PHE A 345 -2.51 -1.81 -14.79
C PHE A 345 -2.63 -1.14 -16.15
N LEU A 346 -3.76 -1.32 -16.83
CA LEU A 346 -3.88 -0.98 -18.24
C LEU A 346 -4.62 0.34 -18.48
N LYS A 347 -5.57 0.74 -17.63
CA LYS A 347 -6.31 2.00 -17.78
C LYS A 347 -5.72 3.17 -17.02
N TYR A 348 -4.98 2.97 -15.92
CA TYR A 348 -4.41 4.08 -15.15
C TYR A 348 -2.94 4.39 -15.50
N PRO A 349 -2.57 5.69 -15.58
CA PRO A 349 -1.19 6.11 -15.83
C PRO A 349 -0.19 5.60 -14.81
N SER A 350 -0.62 5.38 -13.56
CA SER A 350 0.24 4.85 -12.49
C SER A 350 0.67 3.41 -12.76
N GLY A 351 -0.24 2.55 -13.24
CA GLY A 351 0.07 1.17 -13.60
C GLY A 351 1.00 1.07 -14.81
N ALA A 352 0.80 1.92 -15.82
CA ALA A 352 1.64 1.96 -17.00
C ALA A 352 3.11 2.32 -16.69
N LYS A 353 3.37 3.12 -15.66
CA LYS A 353 4.74 3.49 -15.21
C LYS A 353 5.51 2.31 -14.62
N LEU A 354 4.80 1.31 -14.09
CA LEU A 354 5.41 0.13 -13.47
C LEU A 354 6.05 -0.83 -14.49
N LEU A 355 5.65 -0.72 -15.76
CA LEU A 355 6.08 -1.58 -16.84
C LEU A 355 7.38 -1.06 -17.45
N ASP A 356 8.37 -1.95 -17.62
CA ASP A 356 9.60 -1.59 -18.33
C ASP A 356 9.44 -1.73 -19.86
N GLY A 357 10.41 -1.26 -20.64
CA GLY A 357 10.35 -1.36 -22.10
C GLY A 357 10.20 -2.81 -22.64
N ARG A 358 10.61 -3.84 -21.87
CA ARG A 358 10.40 -5.24 -22.25
C ARG A 358 8.95 -5.67 -22.01
N ASP A 359 8.34 -5.20 -20.91
CA ASP A 359 6.92 -5.40 -20.62
C ASP A 359 6.05 -4.73 -21.69
N ILE A 360 6.35 -3.48 -22.07
CA ILE A 360 5.65 -2.73 -23.12
C ILE A 360 5.76 -3.42 -24.49
N LYS A 361 6.97 -3.86 -24.86
CA LYS A 361 7.16 -4.63 -26.09
C LYS A 361 6.35 -5.93 -26.07
N TRP A 362 6.34 -6.64 -24.95
CA TRP A 362 5.58 -7.88 -24.81
C TRP A 362 4.07 -7.64 -24.94
N LEU A 363 3.52 -6.57 -24.35
CA LEU A 363 2.12 -6.18 -24.51
C LEU A 363 1.77 -5.98 -25.98
N SER A 364 2.58 -5.20 -26.70
CA SER A 364 2.39 -4.97 -28.14
C SER A 364 2.45 -6.28 -28.94
N ASP A 365 3.40 -7.16 -28.63
CA ASP A 365 3.61 -8.45 -29.32
C ASP A 365 2.49 -9.47 -29.08
N ASN A 366 1.75 -9.35 -27.97
CA ASN A 366 0.77 -10.34 -27.53
C ASN A 366 -0.68 -9.82 -27.49
N ILE A 367 -0.94 -8.61 -27.99
CA ILE A 367 -2.26 -7.97 -27.93
C ILE A 367 -3.38 -8.82 -28.57
N VAL A 368 -3.08 -9.52 -29.67
CA VAL A 368 -4.04 -10.43 -30.33
C VAL A 368 -4.38 -11.62 -29.43
N ALA A 369 -3.38 -12.22 -28.79
CA ALA A 369 -3.60 -13.36 -27.89
C ALA A 369 -4.39 -12.94 -26.64
N MET A 370 -4.17 -11.72 -26.14
CA MET A 370 -4.94 -11.15 -25.03
C MET A 370 -6.41 -10.95 -25.40
N GLU A 371 -6.67 -10.41 -26.59
CA GLU A 371 -8.03 -10.22 -27.08
C GLU A 371 -8.76 -11.56 -27.29
N GLN A 372 -8.04 -12.59 -27.75
CA GLN A 372 -8.60 -13.94 -27.84
C GLN A 372 -8.92 -14.54 -26.47
N ALA A 373 -8.08 -14.26 -25.46
CA ALA A 373 -8.33 -14.70 -24.09
C ALA A 373 -9.55 -14.00 -23.49
N ALA A 374 -9.68 -12.69 -23.71
CA ALA A 374 -10.79 -11.88 -23.22
C ALA A 374 -11.15 -10.76 -24.19
N LYS A 375 -12.39 -10.82 -24.67
CA LYS A 375 -12.92 -9.85 -25.62
C LYS A 375 -12.99 -8.45 -25.01
N GLY A 376 -12.45 -7.46 -25.70
CA GLY A 376 -12.42 -6.05 -25.27
C GLY A 376 -11.14 -5.65 -24.54
N ARG A 377 -10.27 -6.61 -24.19
CA ARG A 377 -9.01 -6.35 -23.47
C ARG A 377 -8.05 -5.49 -24.28
N TRP A 378 -8.17 -5.52 -25.61
CA TRP A 378 -7.38 -4.70 -26.53
C TRP A 378 -7.43 -3.19 -26.21
N GLU A 379 -8.59 -2.65 -25.80
CA GLU A 379 -8.75 -1.22 -25.49
C GLU A 379 -7.87 -0.80 -24.31
N SER A 380 -7.88 -1.63 -23.26
CA SER A 380 -7.07 -1.45 -22.07
C SER A 380 -5.57 -1.50 -22.44
N VAL A 381 -5.15 -2.48 -23.24
CA VAL A 381 -3.74 -2.61 -23.67
C VAL A 381 -3.28 -1.41 -24.51
N LEU A 382 -4.07 -0.97 -25.50
CA LEU A 382 -3.72 0.21 -26.30
C LEU A 382 -3.68 1.48 -25.45
N THR A 383 -4.58 1.61 -24.47
CA THR A 383 -4.59 2.72 -23.51
C THR A 383 -3.29 2.75 -22.70
N CYS A 384 -2.83 1.60 -22.21
CA CYS A 384 -1.56 1.45 -21.51
C CYS A 384 -0.36 1.84 -22.39
N LEU A 385 -0.30 1.30 -23.61
CA LEU A 385 0.77 1.60 -24.58
C LEU A 385 0.81 3.09 -24.92
N ARG A 386 -0.36 3.72 -25.12
CA ARG A 386 -0.47 5.17 -25.34
C ARG A 386 0.04 5.96 -24.15
N TYR A 387 -0.34 5.59 -22.93
CA TYR A 387 0.15 6.29 -21.75
C TYR A 387 1.68 6.19 -21.66
N HIS A 388 2.26 5.00 -21.87
CA HIS A 388 3.70 4.83 -21.85
C HIS A 388 4.40 5.65 -22.95
N ALA A 389 3.85 5.64 -24.17
CA ALA A 389 4.38 6.42 -25.30
C ALA A 389 4.41 7.94 -25.04
N ALA A 390 3.47 8.46 -24.24
CA ALA A 390 3.47 9.86 -23.84
C ALA A 390 4.64 10.25 -22.92
N TRP A 391 5.22 9.28 -22.19
CA TRP A 391 6.39 9.49 -21.33
C TRP A 391 7.70 9.08 -22.01
N ASP A 392 7.65 8.09 -22.89
CA ASP A 392 8.78 7.56 -23.63
C ASP A 392 8.45 7.47 -25.14
N PRO A 393 8.76 8.53 -25.92
CA PRO A 393 8.47 8.59 -27.34
C PRO A 393 9.11 7.45 -28.15
N GLU A 394 10.19 6.83 -27.65
CA GLU A 394 10.81 5.69 -28.33
C GLU A 394 9.85 4.49 -28.40
N THR A 395 8.82 4.44 -27.55
CA THR A 395 7.82 3.36 -27.53
C THR A 395 6.58 3.60 -28.40
N GLU A 396 6.44 4.77 -29.05
CA GLU A 396 5.28 5.07 -29.92
C GLU A 396 5.08 4.03 -31.04
N HIS A 397 6.19 3.55 -31.63
CA HIS A 397 6.13 2.54 -32.69
C HIS A 397 5.49 1.22 -32.21
N LEU A 398 5.60 0.88 -30.92
CA LEU A 398 5.00 -0.32 -30.35
C LEU A 398 3.46 -0.22 -30.29
N LEU A 399 2.92 0.98 -30.06
CA LEU A 399 1.49 1.23 -30.14
C LEU A 399 0.98 1.05 -31.58
N VAL A 400 1.67 1.62 -32.56
CA VAL A 400 1.33 1.48 -33.99
C VAL A 400 1.36 0.00 -34.41
N LEU A 401 2.40 -0.74 -34.01
CA LEU A 401 2.51 -2.17 -34.26
C LEU A 401 1.37 -2.97 -33.63
N ALA A 402 0.97 -2.64 -32.41
CA ALA A 402 -0.15 -3.30 -31.72
C ALA A 402 -1.47 -3.09 -32.46
N VAL A 403 -1.73 -1.85 -32.94
CA VAL A 403 -2.91 -1.54 -33.76
C VAL A 403 -2.89 -2.32 -35.08
N GLY A 404 -1.75 -2.35 -35.78
CA GLY A 404 -1.61 -3.12 -37.02
C GLY A 404 -1.94 -4.60 -36.83
N ARG A 405 -1.42 -5.21 -35.75
CA ARG A 405 -1.71 -6.62 -35.39
C ARG A 405 -3.18 -6.88 -35.13
N LEU A 406 -3.88 -5.97 -34.44
CA LEU A 406 -5.32 -6.10 -34.21
C LEU A 406 -6.11 -6.08 -35.53
N ILE A 407 -5.79 -5.13 -36.42
CA ILE A 407 -6.42 -5.02 -37.74
C ILE A 407 -6.17 -6.28 -38.57
N GLU A 408 -4.92 -6.75 -38.65
CA GLU A 408 -4.55 -7.96 -39.39
C GLU A 408 -5.26 -9.21 -38.84
N SER A 409 -5.44 -9.30 -37.53
CA SER A 409 -6.12 -10.44 -36.89
C SER A 409 -7.61 -10.51 -37.18
N SER A 410 -8.24 -9.41 -37.61
CA SER A 410 -9.68 -9.26 -37.79
C SER A 410 -10.53 -9.52 -36.52
N LEU A 411 -9.92 -9.59 -35.33
CA LEU A 411 -10.64 -9.76 -34.05
C LEU A 411 -11.37 -8.48 -33.63
N VAL A 412 -10.84 -7.33 -34.04
CA VAL A 412 -11.36 -6.00 -33.73
C VAL A 412 -11.61 -5.27 -35.05
N SER A 413 -12.77 -4.63 -35.20
CA SER A 413 -13.08 -3.86 -36.40
C SER A 413 -12.26 -2.58 -36.47
N LYS A 414 -11.97 -2.12 -37.69
CA LYS A 414 -11.34 -0.80 -37.89
C LYS A 414 -12.20 0.32 -37.26
N GLU A 415 -13.52 0.19 -37.29
CA GLU A 415 -14.46 1.12 -36.67
C GLU A 415 -14.27 1.21 -35.15
N ALA A 416 -14.16 0.08 -34.45
CA ALA A 416 -13.94 0.09 -33.01
C ALA A 416 -12.60 0.76 -32.64
N ILE A 417 -11.56 0.54 -33.44
CA ILE A 417 -10.27 1.21 -33.26
C ILE A 417 -10.41 2.73 -33.52
N ARG A 418 -11.15 3.16 -34.56
CA ARG A 418 -11.43 4.59 -34.80
C ARG A 418 -12.18 5.23 -33.63
N ASP A 419 -13.16 4.53 -33.06
CA ASP A 419 -13.91 5.01 -31.91
C ASP A 419 -13.01 5.17 -30.68
N TRP A 420 -12.13 4.18 -30.42
CA TRP A 420 -11.12 4.27 -29.38
C TRP A 420 -10.19 5.47 -29.62
N VAL A 421 -9.59 5.61 -30.81
CA VAL A 421 -8.73 6.76 -31.16
C VAL A 421 -9.46 8.08 -30.91
N SER A 422 -10.72 8.19 -31.33
CA SER A 422 -11.52 9.41 -31.15
C SER A 422 -11.79 9.73 -29.67
N SER A 423 -11.99 8.70 -28.84
CA SER A 423 -12.21 8.84 -27.39
C SER A 423 -10.97 9.33 -26.63
N THR A 424 -9.77 9.14 -27.19
CA THR A 424 -8.51 9.48 -26.52
C THR A 424 -8.22 10.98 -26.42
N GLY A 425 -8.95 11.81 -27.18
CA GLY A 425 -9.06 13.26 -26.98
C GLY A 425 -7.80 14.10 -27.27
N ARG A 426 -6.72 13.55 -27.84
CA ARG A 426 -5.49 14.28 -28.15
C ARG A 426 -5.07 14.10 -29.61
N VAL A 427 -4.96 15.22 -30.33
CA VAL A 427 -4.63 15.30 -31.77
C VAL A 427 -3.12 15.47 -32.02
N HIS A 428 -2.31 15.53 -30.96
CA HIS A 428 -0.89 15.94 -31.03
C HIS A 428 0.13 14.81 -30.86
N ASP A 429 -0.30 13.56 -30.82
CA ASP A 429 0.62 12.46 -30.59
C ASP A 429 1.14 11.90 -31.92
N ALA A 430 2.45 11.67 -32.03
CA ALA A 430 3.09 11.28 -33.29
C ALA A 430 2.70 9.88 -33.77
N TRP A 431 2.12 9.05 -32.90
CA TRP A 431 1.52 7.75 -33.26
C TRP A 431 0.20 7.87 -34.06
N LEU A 432 -0.50 9.00 -33.99
CA LEU A 432 -1.86 9.16 -34.53
C LEU A 432 -1.88 9.09 -36.06
N LEU A 433 -0.91 9.73 -36.72
CA LEU A 433 -0.81 9.73 -38.19
C LEU A 433 -0.57 8.32 -38.77
N PRO A 434 0.41 7.54 -38.27
CA PRO A 434 0.57 6.14 -38.68
C PRO A 434 -0.68 5.28 -38.45
N VAL A 435 -1.35 5.44 -37.30
CA VAL A 435 -2.56 4.67 -37.00
C VAL A 435 -3.70 5.01 -37.96
N ASN A 436 -3.92 6.29 -38.27
CA ASN A 436 -4.92 6.68 -39.26
C ASN A 436 -4.61 6.10 -40.64
N GLY A 437 -3.34 6.07 -41.04
CA GLY A 437 -2.92 5.43 -42.30
C GLY A 437 -3.18 3.91 -42.35
N LEU A 438 -3.21 3.22 -41.21
CA LEU A 438 -3.61 1.79 -41.14
C LEU A 438 -5.13 1.58 -41.20
N LEU A 439 -5.90 2.60 -40.82
CA LEU A 439 -7.37 2.56 -40.73
C LEU A 439 -8.08 2.96 -42.02
N GLU A 440 -7.38 3.66 -42.92
CA GLU A 440 -7.71 3.79 -44.35
C GLU A 440 -7.57 2.43 -45.06
#